data_AF-A0A370LTA4-F1
#
_entry.id   AF-A0A370LTA4-F1
#
_cell.length_a   1.000
_cell.length_b   1.000
_cell.length_c   1.000
_cell.angle_alpha   90.00
_cell.angle_beta   90.00
_cell.angle_gamma   90.00
#
_symmetry.space_group_name_H-M   'P 1'
#
loop_
_entity.id
_entity.type
_entity.pdbx_description
1 polymer ?
#
loop_
_entity_poly.entity_id
_entity_poly.type
_entity_poly.pdbx_seq_one_letter_code
_entity_poly.pdbx_strand_id
1 'polypeptide(L)' 'MDEEKKVTRRVSDLGAGAYLLMHGFKVSGKTDKDFIFSVFENEVDEFEDKQMEYLQSEFHRFDACLMSLKKWKAARN' A
#
# COMPACT_ATOMS: atom_id res chain seq x y z
N MET A 1 2.25 -31.66 4.39
CA MET A 1 1.68 -30.38 4.87
C MET A 1 2.71 -29.34 4.51
N ASP A 2 2.55 -28.75 3.33
CA ASP A 2 3.45 -27.70 2.87
C ASP A 2 3.22 -26.48 3.76
N GLU A 3 4.23 -26.12 4.54
CA GLU A 3 4.22 -24.85 5.25
C GLU A 3 4.25 -23.75 4.19
N GLU A 4 3.12 -23.07 3.99
CA GLU A 4 3.04 -21.90 3.14
C GLU A 4 4.04 -20.84 3.63
N LYS A 5 5.13 -20.68 2.88
CA LYS A 5 6.18 -19.71 3.19
C LYS A 5 5.63 -18.31 3.04
N LYS A 6 5.77 -17.51 4.10
CA LYS A 6 5.42 -16.09 4.10
C LYS A 6 6.67 -15.26 3.88
N VAL A 7 6.59 -14.34 2.93
CA VAL A 7 7.60 -13.31 2.69
C VAL A 7 7.13 -11.98 3.24
N THR A 8 8.09 -11.12 3.59
CA THR A 8 7.82 -9.79 4.13
C THR A 8 8.03 -8.75 3.03
N ARG A 9 7.03 -7.91 2.78
CA ARG A 9 7.09 -6.80 1.82
C ARG A 9 6.88 -5.47 2.52
N ARG A 10 7.51 -4.41 2.02
CA ARG A 10 7.44 -3.06 2.57
C ARG A 10 6.74 -2.13 1.60
N VAL A 11 5.86 -1.27 2.12
CA VAL A 11 5.11 -0.28 1.35
C VAL A 11 5.18 1.06 2.06
N SER A 12 5.78 2.06 1.44
CA SER A 12 5.97 3.40 2.03
C SER A 12 4.82 4.36 1.73
N ASP A 13 4.06 4.11 0.66
CA ASP A 13 2.91 4.91 0.28
C ASP A 13 1.66 4.50 1.08
N LEU A 14 1.07 5.47 1.77
CA LEU A 14 -0.11 5.24 2.61
C LEU A 14 -1.34 4.83 1.78
N GLY A 15 -1.53 5.44 0.61
CA GLY A 15 -2.67 5.13 -0.27
C GLY A 15 -2.54 3.73 -0.86
N ALA A 16 -1.35 3.36 -1.33
CA ALA A 16 -1.08 2.00 -1.80
C ALA A 16 -1.26 0.97 -0.68
N GLY A 17 -0.78 1.27 0.54
CA GLY A 17 -0.95 0.39 1.69
C GLY A 17 -2.43 0.19 2.06
N ALA A 18 -3.23 1.26 2.02
CA ALA A 18 -4.68 1.16 2.24
C ALA A 18 -5.38 0.36 1.14
N TYR A 19 -4.98 0.55 -0.12
CA TYR A 19 -5.52 -0.20 -1.25
C TYR A 19 -5.25 -1.71 -1.14
N LEU A 20 -4.03 -2.09 -0.73
CA LEU A 20 -3.67 -3.48 -0.48
C LEU A 20 -4.48 -4.10 0.68
N LEU A 21 -4.71 -3.35 1.76
CA LEU A 21 -5.57 -3.79 2.86
C LEU A 21 -7.01 -4.06 2.40
N MET A 22 -7.56 -3.21 1.53
CA MET A 22 -8.90 -3.40 0.96
C MET A 22 -9.01 -4.67 0.10
N HIS A 23 -7.89 -5.13 -0.45
CA HIS A 23 -7.81 -6.34 -1.28
C HIS A 23 -7.43 -7.61 -0.49
N GLY A 24 -7.41 -7.54 0.85
CA GLY A 24 -7.24 -8.70 1.72
C GLY A 24 -5.82 -8.98 2.19
N PHE A 25 -4.83 -8.20 1.75
CA PHE A 25 -3.46 -8.33 2.26
C PHE A 25 -3.36 -7.82 3.70
N LYS A 26 -2.62 -8.55 4.54
CA LYS A 26 -2.50 -8.24 5.97
C LYS A 26 -1.21 -7.49 6.29
N VAL A 27 -1.34 -6.36 6.98
CA VAL A 27 -0.23 -5.65 7.61
C VAL A 27 0.24 -6.43 8.84
N SER A 28 1.52 -6.78 8.87
CA SER A 28 2.19 -7.43 10.01
C SER A 28 2.85 -6.42 10.95
N GLY A 29 3.15 -5.21 10.48
CA GLY A 29 3.76 -4.17 11.30
C GLY A 29 3.93 -2.84 10.57
N LYS A 30 4.52 -1.88 11.26
CA LYS A 30 4.87 -0.56 10.73
C LYS A 30 6.23 -0.15 11.28
N THR A 31 7.09 0.35 10.41
CA THR A 31 8.41 0.90 10.78
C THR A 31 8.52 2.30 10.21
N ASP A 32 8.62 3.31 11.07
CA ASP A 32 8.62 4.73 10.73
C ASP A 32 7.44 5.14 9.82
N LYS A 33 7.70 5.26 8.52
CA LYS A 33 6.72 5.61 7.48
C LYS A 33 6.28 4.42 6.64
N ASP A 34 6.95 3.27 6.79
CA ASP A 34 6.71 2.08 5.99
C ASP A 34 5.74 1.12 6.68
N PHE A 35 4.82 0.57 5.90
CA PHE A 35 3.94 -0.53 6.26
C PHE A 35 4.58 -1.85 5.87
N ILE A 36 4.59 -2.79 6.80
CA ILE A 36 5.14 -4.13 6.59
C ILE A 36 3.98 -5.08 6.36
N PHE A 37 3.98 -5.78 5.24
CA PHE A 37 3.00 -6.80 4.88
C PHE A 37 3.62 -8.19 4.96
N SER A 38 2.85 -9.13 5.48
CA SER A 38 3.18 -10.55 5.41
C SER A 38 2.35 -11.16 4.29
N VAL A 39 3.01 -11.58 3.22
CA VAL A 39 2.39 -12.08 1.98
C VAL A 39 2.85 -13.52 1.78
N PHE A 40 1.98 -14.40 1.32
CA PHE A 40 2.39 -15.76 0.98
C PHE A 40 3.21 -15.76 -0.31
N GLU A 41 4.18 -16.66 -0.44
CA GLU A 41 5.10 -16.69 -1.60
C GLU A 41 4.37 -16.84 -2.95
N ASN A 42 3.23 -17.53 -2.97
CA ASN A 42 2.36 -17.68 -4.14
C ASN A 42 1.48 -16.46 -4.45
N GLU A 43 1.33 -15.52 -3.52
CA GLU A 43 0.52 -14.30 -3.67
C GLU A 43 1.38 -13.06 -3.96
N VAL A 44 2.71 -13.22 -4.07
CA VAL A 44 3.64 -12.12 -4.28
C VAL A 44 3.37 -11.39 -5.59
N ASP A 45 3.12 -12.14 -6.67
CA ASP A 45 2.85 -11.55 -7.97
C ASP A 45 1.54 -10.75 -7.95
N GLU A 46 0.49 -11.28 -7.30
CA GLU A 46 -0.78 -10.57 -7.12
C GLU A 46 -0.60 -9.31 -6.26
N PHE A 47 0.23 -9.38 -5.22
CA PHE A 47 0.55 -8.22 -4.38
C PHE A 47 1.21 -7.11 -5.20
N GLU A 48 2.19 -7.45 -6.04
CA GLU A 48 2.90 -6.48 -6.91
C GLU A 48 1.97 -5.92 -8.00
N ASP A 49 1.12 -6.77 -8.61
CA ASP A 49 0.11 -6.36 -9.58
C ASP A 49 -0.89 -5.38 -8.96
N LYS A 50 -1.35 -5.62 -7.74
CA LYS A 50 -2.26 -4.71 -7.02
C LYS A 50 -1.62 -3.36 -6.69
N GLN A 51 -0.31 -3.33 -6.45
CA GLN A 51 0.40 -2.04 -6.32
C GLN A 51 0.41 -1.27 -7.64
N MET A 52 0.60 -1.94 -8.77
CA MET A 52 0.54 -1.31 -10.09
C MET A 52 -0.88 -0.86 -10.44
N GLU A 53 -1.89 -1.67 -10.11
CA GLU A 53 -3.30 -1.33 -10.30
C GLU A 53 -3.67 -0.06 -9.50
N TYR A 54 -3.18 0.08 -8.27
CA TYR A 54 -3.37 1.30 -7.49
C TYR A 54 -2.89 2.55 -8.26
N LEU A 55 -1.68 2.53 -8.83
CA LEU A 55 -1.11 3.67 -9.56
C LEU A 55 -1.96 4.07 -10.78
N GLN A 56 -2.67 3.11 -11.38
CA GLN A 56 -3.55 3.33 -12.52
C GLN A 56 -5.00 3.64 -12.10
N SER A 57 -5.33 3.48 -10.82
CA SER A 57 -6.69 3.61 -10.31
C SER A 57 -7.10 5.06 -10.01
N GLU A 58 -8.42 5.28 -9.98
CA GLU A 58 -8.99 6.54 -9.50
C GLU A 58 -8.69 6.80 -8.01
N PHE A 59 -8.34 5.78 -7.22
CA PHE A 59 -7.94 5.95 -5.82
C PHE A 59 -6.62 6.72 -5.71
N HIS A 60 -5.64 6.42 -6.56
CA HIS A 60 -4.38 7.16 -6.58
C HIS A 60 -4.60 8.61 -7.01
N ARG A 61 -5.46 8.84 -8.02
CA ARG A 61 -5.82 10.18 -8.46
C ARG A 61 -6.51 10.97 -7.35
N PHE A 62 -7.44 10.35 -6.62
CA PHE A 62 -8.11 10.97 -5.50
C PHE A 62 -7.15 11.34 -4.37
N ASP A 63 -6.24 10.43 -3.98
CA ASP A 63 -5.23 10.70 -2.95
C ASP A 63 -4.29 11.86 -3.37
N ALA A 64 -3.86 11.89 -4.64
CA ALA A 64 -3.07 12.98 -5.17
C ALA A 64 -3.79 14.35 -5.06
N CYS A 65 -5.10 14.39 -5.31
CA CYS A 65 -5.92 15.59 -5.10
C CYS A 65 -5.96 16.01 -3.62
N LEU A 66 -6.19 15.06 -2.69
CA LEU A 66 -6.19 15.34 -1.25
C LEU A 66 -4.84 15.89 -0.77
N MET A 67 -3.74 15.31 -1.22
CA MET A 67 -2.40 15.76 -0.87
C MET A 67 -2.10 17.15 -1.43
N SER A 68 -2.60 17.46 -2.63
CA SER A 68 -2.49 18.80 -3.22
C SER A 68 -3.24 19.85 -2.38
N LEU A 69 -4.44 19.54 -1.91
CA LEU A 69 -5.21 20.40 -0.99
C LEU A 69 -4.48 20.61 0.34
N LYS A 70 -3.91 19.54 0.91
CA LYS A 70 -3.13 19.61 2.16
C LYS A 70 -1.91 20.53 2.01
N LYS A 71 -1.19 20.43 0.89
CA LYS A 71 -0.05 21.31 0.57
C LYS A 71 -0.48 22.77 0.45
N TRP A 72 -1.60 23.02 -0.22
CA TRP A 72 -2.14 24.37 -0.34
C TRP A 72 -2.48 25.00 1.02
N LYS A 73 -3.10 24.23 1.92
CA LYS A 73 -3.36 24.67 3.30
C LYS A 73 -2.06 24.94 4.07
N ALA A 74 -1.07 24.05 3.95
CA ALA A 74 0.19 24.18 4.66
C ALA A 74 1.01 25.41 4.22
N ALA A 75 0.97 25.78 2.94
CA ALA A 75 1.70 26.94 2.41
C ALA A 75 1.16 28.31 2.87
N ARG A 76 0.00 28.33 3.54
CA ARG A 76 -0.66 29.55 4.03
C ARG A 76 -0.52 29.76 5.55
N ASN A 77 0.10 28.82 6.26
CA ASN A 77 0.45 28.91 7.67
C ASN A 77 1.94 29.21 7.83
#